data_AF-A0A354CKV8-F1
#
_entry.id   AF-A0A354CKV8-F1
#
_cell.length_a   1.000
_cell.length_b   1.000
_cell.length_c   1.000
_cell.angle_alpha   90.00
_cell.angle_beta   90.00
_cell.angle_gamma   90.00
#
_symmetry.space_group_name_H-M   'P 1'
#
loop_
_entity.id
_entity.type
_entity.pdbx_description
1 polymer ?
#
loop_
_entity_poly.entity_id
_entity_poly.type
_entity_poly.pdbx_seq_one_letter_code
_entity_poly.pdbx_strand_id
1 'polypeptide(L)'
;AAPKAAAPKAAPKSAGAGAVKVAAPMPGKILKVNVTAGQAVKKGDVLVVLEAMKMENEIQAPQDGTVASVDTSAGATVESGDVLVSLN
;
A
#
# COMPACT_ATOMS: atom_id res chain seq x y z
N ALA A 1 12.38 3.36 35.28
CA ALA A 1 12.86 3.10 33.91
C ALA A 1 11.78 3.55 32.91
N ALA A 2 12.20 4.08 31.77
CA ALA A 2 11.52 5.10 30.95
C ALA A 2 10.12 4.77 30.39
N PRO A 3 9.24 5.77 30.22
CA PRO A 3 8.10 5.66 29.32
C PRO A 3 8.61 5.66 27.87
N LYS A 4 8.31 4.60 27.12
CA LYS A 4 8.64 4.52 25.69
C LYS A 4 7.74 5.51 24.95
N ALA A 5 8.33 6.65 24.56
CA ALA A 5 7.71 7.72 23.82
C ALA A 5 7.03 7.18 22.56
N ALA A 6 5.69 7.27 22.51
CA ALA A 6 4.95 7.21 21.27
C ALA A 6 5.17 8.54 20.54
N ALA A 7 5.93 8.48 19.44
CA ALA A 7 6.26 9.64 18.62
C ALA A 7 4.98 10.35 18.11
N PRO A 8 5.02 11.68 17.98
CA PRO A 8 3.84 12.48 17.66
C PRO A 8 3.28 12.14 16.27
N LYS A 9 1.97 11.91 16.26
CA LYS A 9 1.06 11.90 15.11
C LYS A 9 1.41 13.07 14.17
N ALA A 10 2.13 12.78 13.09
CA ALA A 10 2.33 13.72 12.01
C ALA A 10 0.97 14.02 11.38
N ALA A 11 0.56 15.29 11.44
CA ALA A 11 -0.65 15.77 10.78
C ALA A 11 -0.58 15.46 9.27
N PRO A 12 -1.70 15.04 8.64
CA PRO A 12 -1.72 14.76 7.21
C PRO A 12 -1.46 16.06 6.46
N LYS A 13 -0.23 16.21 5.97
CA LYS A 13 0.16 17.28 5.07
C LYS A 13 -0.60 17.02 3.77
N SER A 14 -1.50 17.94 3.44
CA SER A 14 -2.21 18.15 2.17
C SER A 14 -2.19 16.94 1.22
N ALA A 15 -3.38 16.37 0.99
CA ALA A 15 -3.64 15.35 -0.02
C ALA A 15 -3.25 15.85 -1.43
N GLY A 16 -1.95 15.87 -1.72
CA GLY A 16 -1.45 15.78 -3.08
C GLY A 16 -1.91 14.44 -3.64
N ALA A 17 -2.39 14.45 -4.88
CA ALA A 17 -2.60 13.21 -5.61
C ALA A 17 -1.33 12.36 -5.47
N GLY A 18 -1.44 11.16 -4.88
CA GLY A 18 -0.29 10.35 -4.50
C GLY A 18 0.73 10.29 -5.64
N ALA A 19 1.90 10.90 -5.41
CA ALA A 19 2.91 11.08 -6.44
C ALA A 19 3.46 9.74 -6.93
N VAL A 20 3.39 8.72 -6.07
CA VAL A 20 3.92 7.39 -6.31
C VAL A 20 2.77 6.41 -6.40
N LYS A 21 2.49 5.93 -7.62
CA LYS A 21 1.47 4.92 -7.86
C LYS A 21 2.10 3.53 -7.82
N VAL A 22 1.58 2.68 -6.95
CA VAL A 22 1.93 1.26 -6.90
C VAL A 22 0.86 0.50 -7.68
N ALA A 23 1.25 0.05 -8.86
CA ALA A 23 0.38 -0.69 -9.77
C ALA A 23 0.60 -2.20 -9.66
N ALA A 24 -0.39 -2.98 -10.07
CA ALA A 24 -0.27 -4.43 -10.19
C ALA A 24 0.75 -4.78 -11.29
N PRO A 25 1.79 -5.57 -10.98
CA PRO A 25 2.80 -5.96 -11.97
C PRO A 25 2.25 -6.98 -12.97
N MET A 26 1.24 -7.75 -12.57
CA MET A 26 0.63 -8.82 -13.36
C MET A 26 -0.86 -8.91 -13.03
N PRO A 27 -1.69 -9.43 -13.96
CA PRO A 27 -3.10 -9.66 -13.68
C PRO A 27 -3.27 -10.73 -12.61
N GLY A 28 -4.27 -10.55 -11.75
CA GLY A 28 -4.53 -11.47 -10.65
C GLY A 28 -5.70 -11.05 -9.78
N LYS A 29 -5.80 -11.69 -8.62
CA LYS A 29 -6.84 -11.41 -7.63
C LYS A 29 -6.22 -10.94 -6.34
N ILE A 30 -6.70 -9.85 -5.78
CA ILE A 30 -6.28 -9.39 -4.46
C ILE A 30 -6.79 -10.37 -3.41
N LEU A 31 -5.88 -10.97 -2.66
CA LEU A 31 -6.21 -11.80 -1.50
C LEU A 31 -6.36 -10.95 -0.26
N LYS A 32 -5.49 -9.95 -0.10
CA LYS A 32 -5.43 -9.14 1.11
C LYS A 32 -4.89 -7.75 0.84
N VAL A 33 -5.45 -6.78 1.55
CA VAL A 33 -4.94 -5.41 1.61
C VAL A 33 -4.44 -5.20 3.03
N ASN A 34 -3.16 -4.92 3.18
CA ASN A 34 -2.50 -4.82 4.50
C ASN A 34 -2.41 -3.37 5.00
N VAL A 35 -2.85 -2.41 4.19
CA VAL A 35 -2.66 -0.98 4.42
C VAL A 35 -3.95 -0.19 4.26
N THR A 36 -3.97 1.01 4.83
CA THR A 36 -5.11 1.92 4.77
C THR A 36 -4.64 3.34 4.45
N ALA A 37 -5.51 4.16 3.87
CA ALA A 37 -5.20 5.56 3.63
C ALA A 37 -4.81 6.29 4.93
N GLY A 38 -3.72 7.05 4.87
CA GLY A 38 -3.09 7.73 6.00
C GLY A 38 -2.09 6.91 6.80
N GLN A 39 -1.89 5.62 6.48
CA GLN A 39 -0.90 4.78 7.15
C GLN A 39 0.52 5.09 6.63
N ALA A 40 1.49 5.20 7.54
CA ALA A 40 2.90 5.27 7.17
C ALA A 40 3.44 3.88 6.82
N VAL A 41 4.18 3.79 5.72
CA VAL A 41 4.81 2.56 5.20
C VAL A 41 6.28 2.81 4.91
N LYS A 42 7.10 1.77 5.02
CA LYS A 42 8.52 1.78 4.68
C LYS A 42 8.77 1.06 3.38
N LYS A 43 9.88 1.36 2.72
CA LYS A 43 10.33 0.59 1.56
C LYS A 43 10.40 -0.90 1.93
N GLY A 44 9.71 -1.72 1.14
CA GLY A 44 9.64 -3.16 1.36
C GLY A 44 8.45 -3.63 2.19
N ASP A 45 7.69 -2.74 2.82
CA ASP A 45 6.47 -3.12 3.53
C ASP A 45 5.43 -3.67 2.56
N VAL A 46 4.77 -4.75 2.94
CA VAL A 46 3.73 -5.39 2.13
C VAL A 46 2.47 -4.54 2.15
N LEU A 47 2.10 -4.01 0.99
CA LEU A 47 0.90 -3.20 0.81
C LEU A 47 -0.32 -4.08 0.55
N VAL A 48 -0.17 -5.00 -0.40
CA VAL A 48 -1.25 -5.84 -0.92
C VAL A 48 -0.69 -7.22 -1.25
N VAL A 49 -1.48 -8.27 -1.04
CA VAL A 49 -1.17 -9.63 -1.49
C VAL A 49 -2.07 -9.96 -2.68
N LEU A 50 -1.44 -10.27 -3.81
CA LEU A 50 -2.07 -10.60 -5.08
C LEU A 50 -1.83 -12.08 -5.40
N GLU A 51 -2.88 -12.81 -5.76
CA GLU A 51 -2.78 -14.16 -6.29
C GLU A 51 -2.74 -14.13 -7.81
N ALA A 52 -1.70 -14.70 -8.40
CA ALA A 52 -1.64 -14.97 -9.84
C ALA A 52 -1.14 -16.40 -10.06
N MET A 53 -1.80 -17.12 -10.97
CA MET A 53 -1.40 -18.49 -11.34
C MET A 53 -1.21 -19.45 -10.15
N LYS A 54 -2.07 -19.35 -9.11
CA LYS A 54 -2.00 -20.13 -7.85
C LYS A 54 -0.79 -19.83 -6.95
N MET A 55 -0.09 -18.73 -7.21
CA MET A 55 0.99 -18.23 -6.35
C MET A 55 0.60 -16.88 -5.75
N GLU A 56 0.94 -16.69 -4.48
CA GLU A 56 0.77 -15.43 -3.77
C GLU A 56 1.98 -14.54 -4.02
N ASN A 57 1.71 -13.29 -4.38
CA ASN A 57 2.70 -12.29 -4.70
C ASN A 57 2.48 -11.05 -3.82
N GLU A 58 3.51 -10.70 -3.07
CA GLU A 58 3.49 -9.54 -2.19
C GLU A 58 3.83 -8.28 -2.99
N ILE A 59 2.90 -7.34 -3.01
CA ILE A 59 3.11 -6.02 -3.60
C ILE A 59 3.66 -5.13 -2.50
N GLN A 60 4.95 -4.83 -2.59
CA GLN A 60 5.68 -4.07 -1.58
C GLN A 60 5.75 -2.59 -1.93
N ALA A 61 5.90 -1.75 -0.90
CA ALA A 61 6.13 -0.32 -1.08
C ALA A 61 7.50 -0.09 -1.75
N PRO A 62 7.56 0.67 -2.86
CA PRO A 62 8.82 0.96 -3.55
C PRO A 62 9.74 1.91 -2.77
N GLN A 63 9.18 2.68 -1.85
CA GLN A 63 9.86 3.65 -1.01
C GLN A 63 9.11 3.87 0.30
N ASP A 64 9.78 4.50 1.27
CA ASP A 64 9.13 5.02 2.48
C ASP A 64 8.15 6.13 2.12
N GLY A 65 6.99 6.17 2.78
CA GLY A 65 5.97 7.16 2.48
C GLY A 65 4.71 6.99 3.32
N THR A 66 3.67 7.74 2.97
CA THR A 66 2.33 7.58 3.57
C THR A 66 1.34 7.16 2.50
N VAL A 67 0.50 6.18 2.79
CA VAL A 67 -0.56 5.75 1.88
C VAL A 67 -1.55 6.91 1.66
N ALA A 68 -1.60 7.43 0.45
CA ALA A 68 -2.54 8.47 0.05
C ALA A 68 -3.94 7.88 -0.19
N SER A 69 -4.00 6.75 -0.90
CA SER A 69 -5.24 6.08 -1.29
C SER A 69 -4.99 4.59 -1.53
N VAL A 70 -6.03 3.79 -1.32
CA VAL A 70 -6.06 2.38 -1.70
C VAL A 70 -7.22 2.21 -2.66
N ASP A 71 -6.89 1.91 -3.92
CA ASP A 71 -7.83 1.82 -5.04
C ASP A 71 -8.27 0.36 -5.30
N THR A 72 -7.99 -0.53 -4.35
CA THR A 72 -8.32 -1.95 -4.44
C THR A 72 -8.88 -2.52 -3.14
N SER A 73 -9.43 -3.73 -3.19
CA SER A 73 -10.01 -4.42 -2.04
C SER A 73 -9.77 -5.93 -2.11
N ALA A 74 -9.76 -6.60 -0.96
CA ALA A 74 -9.65 -8.05 -0.91
C ALA A 74 -10.82 -8.69 -1.68
N GLY A 75 -10.50 -9.59 -2.60
CA GLY A 75 -11.44 -10.20 -3.52
C GLY A 75 -11.50 -9.57 -4.91
N ALA A 76 -10.98 -8.35 -5.09
CA ALA A 76 -10.99 -7.68 -6.38
C ALA A 76 -10.05 -8.35 -7.39
N THR A 77 -10.47 -8.44 -8.65
CA THR A 77 -9.61 -8.80 -9.78
C THR A 77 -8.98 -7.54 -10.34
N VAL A 78 -7.69 -7.60 -10.64
CA VAL A 78 -6.90 -6.47 -11.16
C VAL A 78 -6.11 -6.92 -12.39
N GLU A 79 -5.86 -6.01 -13.32
CA GLU A 79 -5.01 -6.24 -14.48
C GLU A 79 -3.60 -5.67 -14.28
N SER A 80 -2.66 -6.06 -15.14
CA SER A 80 -1.33 -5.44 -15.13
C SER A 80 -1.46 -3.94 -15.41
N GLY A 81 -0.87 -3.11 -14.55
CA GLY A 81 -0.94 -1.65 -14.64
C GLY A 81 -2.07 -1.00 -13.84
N ASP A 82 -3.02 -1.78 -13.29
CA ASP A 82 -4.05 -1.22 -12.41
C ASP A 82 -3.41 -0.67 -11.14
N VAL A 83 -3.79 0.56 -10.78
CA VAL A 83 -3.31 1.21 -9.56
C VAL A 83 -3.96 0.52 -8.36
N LEU A 84 -3.13 0.01 -7.45
CA LEU A 84 -3.58 -0.66 -6.23
C LEU A 84 -3.55 0.31 -5.04
N VAL A 85 -2.43 1.02 -4.91
CA VAL A 85 -2.15 1.92 -3.80
C VAL A 85 -1.40 3.13 -4.33
N SER A 86 -1.74 4.32 -3.83
CA SER A 86 -1.00 5.55 -4.08
C SER A 86 -0.29 5.99 -2.81
N LEU A 87 0.98 6.40 -2.90
CA LEU A 87 1.80 6.88 -1.78
C LEU A 87 2.17 8.37 -1.97
N ASN A 88 2.33 9.06 -0.85
CA ASN A 88 2.91 10.40 -0.71
C ASN A 88 4.34 10.34 -0.16
#